data_AF-A0A3C0XLQ5-F1
#
_entry.id   AF-A0A3C0XLQ5-F1
#
_cell.length_a   1.000
_cell.length_b   1.000
_cell.length_c   1.000
_cell.angle_alpha   90.00
_cell.angle_beta   90.00
_cell.angle_gamma   90.00
#
_symmetry.space_group_name_H-M   'P 1'
#
loop_
_entity.id
_entity.type
_entity.pdbx_description
1 polymer ?
#
loop_
_entity_poly.entity_id
_entity_poly.type
_entity_poly.pdbx_seq_one_letter_code
_entity_poly.pdbx_strand_id
1 'polypeptide(L)'
;AGRGVDILLGDGVRELGGLHVIGTERHEARRIDNQLRGRAGRQGDPGSSRFYASLEDELIRIFASDRVAGLMTRLGFDDSAPIESGMVTGAITQAQVKVEGRNFDMRKRALEFDDVLNNQRNVIYGERHKILAKGDVRETVIDYLHDAVADLVDGSVSSPDPDDWDLATLVAGLGAILGRSGDITLETFAGIDSRDDLSAKVETLVDETYEAREAALGDETSRAIERWLLLRTIDTHWIDHLTAMEELREGIYLRGYGQQDPLVAYKNEARTFFDEMTNKIAYDVAQTILRISVRTAEQAEQEEKAAAAPADGAPQRNVTTGTNWNDPNGPGSPPSPNRPGPPSQKLGRNDPCWCGSGKKYKKCHGR
;
A
#
# COMPACT_ATOMS: atom_id res chain seq x y z
N ALA A 1 -33.71 -8.45 3.06
CA ALA A 1 -34.36 -8.31 4.38
C ALA A 1 -34.93 -9.65 4.85
N GLY A 2 -35.05 -9.88 6.17
CA GLY A 2 -35.72 -11.06 6.75
C GLY A 2 -35.00 -12.41 6.65
N ARG A 3 -33.69 -12.45 6.34
CA ARG A 3 -32.92 -13.71 6.41
C ARG A 3 -32.89 -14.22 7.85
N GLY A 4 -33.18 -15.50 8.04
CA GLY A 4 -33.11 -16.16 9.34
C GLY A 4 -34.33 -15.99 10.26
N VAL A 5 -35.35 -15.23 9.85
CA VAL A 5 -36.62 -15.14 10.59
C VAL A 5 -37.66 -16.03 9.94
N ASP A 6 -38.35 -16.81 10.79
CA ASP A 6 -39.37 -17.75 10.36
C ASP A 6 -40.75 -17.10 10.30
N ILE A 7 -41.49 -17.40 9.23
CA ILE A 7 -42.86 -16.95 9.04
C ILE A 7 -43.74 -18.08 9.57
N LEU A 8 -44.28 -17.88 10.77
CA LEU A 8 -45.26 -18.79 11.35
C LEU A 8 -46.62 -18.53 10.71
N LEU A 9 -47.35 -19.59 10.37
CA LEU A 9 -48.72 -19.49 9.89
C LEU A 9 -49.63 -19.10 11.07
N GLY A 10 -50.49 -18.11 10.86
CA GLY A 10 -51.54 -17.77 11.82
C GLY A 10 -52.64 -18.83 11.87
N ASP A 11 -53.52 -18.72 12.86
CA ASP A 11 -54.65 -19.64 13.04
C ASP A 11 -55.57 -19.62 11.80
N GLY A 12 -56.01 -20.80 11.34
CA GLY A 12 -56.89 -20.94 10.17
C GLY A 12 -56.19 -20.81 8.80
N VAL A 13 -54.89 -20.47 8.75
CA VAL A 13 -54.16 -20.26 7.49
C VAL A 13 -53.77 -21.57 6.82
N ARG A 14 -53.61 -22.65 7.60
CA ARG A 14 -53.27 -23.99 7.06
C ARG A 14 -54.39 -24.50 6.14
N GLU A 15 -55.63 -24.28 6.54
CA GLU A 15 -56.84 -24.67 5.82
C GLU A 15 -57.01 -23.87 4.51
N LEU A 16 -56.43 -22.67 4.45
CA LEU A 16 -56.41 -21.81 3.26
C LEU A 16 -55.28 -22.15 2.26
N GLY A 17 -54.48 -23.18 2.54
CA GLY A 17 -53.35 -23.58 1.69
C GLY A 17 -52.01 -22.95 2.08
N GLY A 18 -51.96 -22.27 3.23
CA GLY A 18 -50.73 -21.76 3.84
C GLY A 18 -50.14 -20.52 3.17
N LEU A 19 -48.83 -20.31 3.35
CA LEU A 19 -48.15 -19.13 2.80
C LEU A 19 -48.01 -19.25 1.28
N HIS A 20 -48.51 -18.25 0.55
CA HIS A 20 -48.25 -18.08 -0.88
C HIS A 20 -47.11 -17.08 -1.10
N VAL A 21 -46.04 -17.52 -1.75
CA VAL A 21 -44.88 -16.69 -2.09
C VAL A 21 -44.96 -16.27 -3.55
N ILE A 22 -44.95 -14.96 -3.80
CA ILE A 22 -44.91 -14.39 -5.14
C ILE A 22 -43.51 -13.84 -5.39
N GLY A 23 -42.81 -14.45 -6.35
CA GLY A 23 -41.61 -13.87 -6.94
C GLY A 23 -42.02 -12.94 -8.07
N THR A 24 -41.72 -11.65 -7.95
CA THR A 24 -42.07 -10.63 -8.95
C THR A 24 -41.16 -10.66 -10.17
N GLU A 25 -39.96 -11.21 -10.01
CA GLU A 25 -38.94 -11.36 -11.04
C GLU A 25 -38.12 -12.63 -10.77
N ARG A 26 -37.22 -12.95 -11.69
CA ARG A 26 -36.21 -14.00 -11.53
C ARG A 26 -34.87 -13.35 -11.22
N HIS A 27 -34.27 -13.72 -10.08
CA HIS A 27 -32.94 -13.26 -9.75
C HIS A 27 -31.91 -13.94 -10.68
N GLU A 28 -30.81 -13.27 -10.99
CA GLU A 28 -29.65 -13.87 -11.67
C GLU A 28 -29.14 -15.16 -11.01
N ALA A 29 -29.25 -15.24 -9.68
CA ALA A 29 -28.76 -16.34 -8.88
C ALA A 29 -29.95 -17.19 -8.42
N ARG A 30 -30.02 -18.42 -8.94
CA ARG A 30 -31.09 -19.39 -8.65
C ARG A 30 -31.18 -19.70 -7.16
N ARG A 31 -30.06 -19.62 -6.44
CA ARG A 31 -30.03 -19.78 -4.98
C ARG A 31 -30.94 -18.77 -4.27
N ILE A 32 -31.04 -17.54 -4.75
CA ILE A 32 -31.85 -16.49 -4.12
C ILE A 32 -33.34 -16.74 -4.40
N ASP A 33 -33.70 -17.15 -5.60
CA ASP A 33 -35.06 -17.62 -5.91
C ASP A 33 -35.46 -18.81 -5.03
N ASN A 34 -34.55 -19.76 -4.82
CA ASN A 34 -34.80 -20.91 -3.94
C ASN A 34 -34.96 -20.48 -2.47
N GLN A 35 -34.22 -19.45 -2.02
CA GLN A 35 -34.40 -18.88 -0.68
C GLN A 35 -35.76 -18.21 -0.52
N LEU A 36 -36.25 -17.51 -1.55
CA LEU A 36 -37.59 -16.94 -1.55
C LEU A 36 -38.65 -18.04 -1.54
N ARG A 37 -38.50 -19.06 -2.41
CA ARG A 37 -39.40 -20.23 -2.46
C ARG A 37 -39.48 -20.95 -1.11
N GLY A 38 -38.34 -21.17 -0.46
CA GLY A 38 -38.25 -21.86 0.83
C GLY A 38 -38.85 -21.10 2.03
N ARG A 39 -39.44 -19.91 1.82
CA ARG A 39 -40.23 -19.23 2.84
C ARG A 39 -41.57 -19.91 3.07
N ALA A 40 -42.15 -20.51 2.04
CA ALA A 40 -43.35 -21.34 2.15
C ALA A 40 -42.98 -22.82 2.40
N GLY A 41 -43.92 -23.62 2.90
CA GLY A 41 -43.72 -25.07 3.03
C GLY A 41 -42.83 -25.51 4.19
N ARG A 42 -42.66 -24.68 5.22
CA ARG A 42 -41.74 -24.97 6.34
C ARG A 42 -42.32 -26.04 7.25
N GLN A 43 -41.47 -26.97 7.71
CA GLN A 43 -41.86 -28.08 8.59
C GLN A 43 -43.06 -28.91 8.07
N GLY A 44 -43.24 -28.98 6.74
CA GLY A 44 -44.35 -29.69 6.12
C GLY A 44 -45.67 -28.93 6.09
N ASP A 45 -45.69 -27.65 6.50
CA ASP A 45 -46.85 -26.79 6.36
C ASP A 45 -47.28 -26.66 4.89
N PRO A 46 -48.58 -26.49 4.60
CA PRO A 46 -49.02 -26.19 3.25
C PRO A 46 -48.45 -24.84 2.80
N GLY A 47 -48.21 -24.70 1.51
CA GLY A 47 -47.70 -23.47 0.94
C GLY A 47 -47.46 -23.61 -0.56
N SER A 48 -47.36 -22.48 -1.23
CA SER A 48 -47.11 -22.44 -2.67
C SER A 48 -46.19 -21.29 -3.03
N SER A 49 -45.50 -21.43 -4.14
CA SER A 49 -44.68 -20.35 -4.69
C SER A 49 -44.95 -20.19 -6.17
N ARG A 50 -45.14 -18.97 -6.64
CA ARG A 50 -45.26 -18.65 -8.06
C ARG A 50 -44.30 -17.52 -8.40
N PHE A 51 -43.55 -17.70 -9.48
CA PHE A 51 -42.62 -16.70 -9.99
C PHE A 51 -43.19 -16.15 -11.29
N TYR A 52 -43.19 -14.83 -11.39
CA TYR A 52 -43.51 -14.08 -12.57
C TYR A 52 -42.22 -13.54 -13.17
N ALA A 53 -42.22 -13.38 -14.49
CA ALA A 53 -41.12 -12.77 -15.22
C ALA A 53 -41.69 -12.13 -16.48
N SER A 54 -41.14 -10.99 -16.86
CA SER A 54 -41.47 -10.27 -18.09
C SER A 54 -40.37 -10.46 -19.13
N LEU A 55 -40.73 -10.44 -20.42
CA LEU A 55 -39.74 -10.35 -21.49
C LEU A 55 -38.86 -9.10 -21.39
N GLU A 56 -39.35 -8.08 -20.67
CA GLU A 56 -38.62 -6.85 -20.39
C GLU A 56 -37.70 -6.94 -19.17
N ASP A 57 -37.65 -8.05 -18.43
CA ASP A 57 -36.76 -8.17 -17.28
C ASP A 57 -35.29 -8.27 -17.71
N GLU A 58 -34.38 -7.70 -16.92
CA GLU A 58 -32.95 -7.65 -17.25
C GLU A 58 -32.36 -9.03 -17.55
N LEU A 59 -32.66 -10.02 -16.70
CA LEU A 59 -32.22 -11.41 -16.91
C LEU A 59 -32.69 -11.95 -18.25
N ILE A 60 -33.94 -11.66 -18.65
CA ILE A 60 -34.48 -12.16 -19.90
C ILE A 60 -33.89 -11.39 -21.08
N ARG A 61 -33.72 -10.07 -21.01
CA ARG A 61 -33.07 -9.27 -22.05
C ARG A 61 -31.65 -9.71 -22.39
N ILE A 62 -30.87 -10.14 -21.41
CA ILE A 62 -29.48 -10.59 -21.63
C ILE A 62 -29.41 -11.87 -22.50
N PHE A 63 -30.46 -12.72 -22.51
CA PHE A 63 -30.46 -14.01 -23.22
C PHE A 63 -31.52 -14.15 -24.31
N ALA A 64 -32.60 -13.39 -24.23
CA ALA A 64 -33.56 -13.25 -25.29
C ALA A 64 -32.95 -12.33 -26.34
N SER A 65 -32.35 -12.92 -27.37
CA SER A 65 -32.01 -12.16 -28.58
C SER A 65 -33.26 -11.42 -29.08
N ASP A 66 -33.12 -10.24 -29.67
CA ASP A 66 -34.23 -9.47 -30.25
C ASP A 66 -35.12 -10.32 -31.19
N ARG A 67 -34.53 -11.37 -31.80
CA ARG A 67 -35.24 -12.36 -32.63
C ARG A 67 -36.26 -13.21 -31.87
N VAL A 68 -35.99 -13.59 -30.62
CA VAL A 68 -36.90 -14.42 -29.80
C VAL A 68 -38.06 -13.58 -29.30
N ALA A 69 -37.79 -12.36 -28.83
CA ALA A 69 -38.84 -11.40 -28.47
C ALA A 69 -39.74 -11.10 -29.69
N GLY A 70 -39.14 -10.79 -30.85
CA GLY A 70 -39.89 -10.53 -32.08
C GLY A 70 -40.69 -11.72 -32.62
N LEU A 71 -40.25 -12.96 -32.36
CA LEU A 71 -41.02 -14.16 -32.71
C LEU A 71 -42.25 -14.33 -31.81
N MET A 72 -42.12 -14.06 -30.51
CA MET A 72 -43.25 -14.13 -29.58
C MET A 72 -44.31 -13.07 -29.87
N THR A 73 -43.90 -11.84 -30.19
CA THR A 73 -44.82 -10.77 -30.62
C THR A 73 -45.56 -11.15 -31.91
N ARG A 74 -44.87 -11.78 -32.88
CA ARG A 74 -45.48 -12.24 -34.15
C ARG A 74 -46.43 -13.41 -34.00
N LEU A 75 -46.23 -14.25 -32.98
CA LEU A 75 -47.10 -15.39 -32.67
C LEU A 75 -48.38 -14.96 -31.93
N GLY A 76 -48.56 -13.67 -31.63
CA GLY A 76 -49.78 -13.13 -31.06
C GLY A 76 -49.97 -13.42 -29.58
N PHE A 77 -48.88 -13.69 -28.85
CA PHE A 77 -48.92 -13.66 -27.39
C PHE A 77 -49.09 -12.21 -26.95
N ASP A 78 -50.24 -11.91 -26.35
CA ASP A 78 -50.56 -10.61 -25.76
C ASP A 78 -50.32 -10.62 -24.24
N ASP A 79 -50.35 -9.45 -23.62
CA ASP A 79 -50.22 -9.30 -22.16
C ASP A 79 -51.43 -9.90 -21.40
N SER A 80 -52.45 -10.36 -22.11
CA SER A 80 -53.70 -10.85 -21.52
C SER A 80 -53.62 -12.30 -21.05
N ALA A 81 -52.66 -13.09 -21.58
CA ALA A 81 -52.51 -14.50 -21.27
C ALA A 81 -51.09 -14.85 -20.77
N PRO A 82 -50.93 -15.40 -19.54
CA PRO A 82 -49.63 -15.83 -19.06
C PRO A 82 -49.13 -17.05 -19.83
N ILE A 83 -47.85 -17.04 -20.22
CA ILE A 83 -47.20 -18.17 -20.88
C ILE A 83 -46.71 -19.16 -19.81
N GLU A 84 -47.43 -20.27 -19.63
CA GLU A 84 -47.00 -21.39 -18.79
C GLU A 84 -46.42 -22.52 -19.65
N SER A 85 -45.10 -22.52 -19.85
CA SER A 85 -44.40 -23.55 -20.64
C SER A 85 -43.14 -24.06 -19.93
N GLY A 86 -42.99 -25.38 -19.88
CA GLY A 86 -41.79 -26.04 -19.38
C GLY A 86 -40.54 -25.68 -20.18
N MET A 87 -40.69 -25.43 -21.49
CA MET A 87 -39.60 -25.01 -22.37
C MET A 87 -39.08 -23.62 -22.00
N VAL A 88 -39.99 -22.67 -21.75
CA VAL A 88 -39.64 -21.30 -21.31
C VAL A 88 -38.99 -21.32 -19.93
N THR A 89 -39.52 -22.12 -19.01
CA THR A 89 -38.94 -22.32 -17.67
C THR A 89 -37.52 -22.90 -17.76
N GLY A 90 -37.30 -23.87 -18.64
CA GLY A 90 -35.98 -24.45 -18.91
C GLY A 90 -34.99 -23.43 -19.47
N ALA A 91 -35.42 -22.61 -20.44
CA ALA A 91 -34.60 -21.56 -21.03
C ALA A 91 -34.18 -20.49 -20.01
N ILE A 92 -35.10 -20.03 -19.15
CA ILE A 92 -34.80 -19.10 -18.05
C ILE A 92 -33.79 -19.73 -17.07
N THR A 93 -33.94 -21.03 -16.76
CA THR A 93 -32.99 -21.73 -15.88
C THR A 93 -31.59 -21.78 -16.49
N GLN A 94 -31.47 -22.04 -17.80
CA GLN A 94 -30.18 -22.03 -18.49
C GLN A 94 -29.54 -20.62 -18.54
N ALA A 95 -30.37 -19.58 -18.72
CA ALA A 95 -29.93 -18.20 -18.59
C ALA A 95 -29.32 -17.93 -17.21
N GLN A 96 -30.01 -18.30 -16.12
CA GLN A 96 -29.49 -18.19 -14.75
C GLN A 96 -28.15 -18.91 -14.58
N VAL A 97 -28.03 -20.17 -15.04
CA VAL A 97 -26.77 -20.93 -14.97
C VAL A 97 -25.63 -20.21 -15.69
N LYS A 98 -25.90 -19.61 -16.85
CA LYS A 98 -24.90 -18.87 -17.62
C LYS A 98 -24.49 -17.54 -16.95
N VAL A 99 -25.43 -16.81 -16.33
CA VAL A 99 -25.09 -15.61 -15.53
C VAL A 99 -24.29 -15.99 -14.30
N GLU A 100 -24.69 -17.05 -13.59
CA GLU A 100 -23.94 -17.58 -12.45
C GLU A 100 -22.52 -17.97 -12.85
N GLY A 101 -22.34 -18.64 -13.99
CA GLY A 101 -21.04 -18.97 -14.56
C GLY A 101 -20.20 -17.72 -14.83
N ARG A 102 -20.75 -16.71 -15.51
CA ARG A 102 -20.06 -15.43 -15.75
C ARG A 102 -19.66 -14.73 -14.44
N ASN A 103 -20.57 -14.67 -13.47
CA ASN A 103 -20.31 -14.08 -12.16
C ASN A 103 -19.26 -14.87 -11.37
N PHE A 104 -19.25 -16.19 -11.49
CA PHE A 104 -18.22 -17.05 -10.93
C PHE A 104 -16.86 -16.77 -11.57
N ASP A 105 -16.77 -16.68 -12.90
CA ASP A 105 -15.53 -16.40 -13.61
C ASP A 105 -14.96 -15.02 -13.24
N MET A 106 -15.81 -13.99 -13.13
CA MET A 106 -15.39 -12.66 -12.67
C MET A 106 -14.84 -12.70 -11.23
N ARG A 107 -15.49 -13.43 -10.32
CA ARG A 107 -15.02 -13.59 -8.93
C ARG A 107 -13.75 -14.42 -8.86
N LYS A 108 -13.64 -15.48 -9.67
CA LYS A 108 -12.44 -16.30 -9.76
C LYS A 108 -11.25 -15.46 -10.24
N ARG A 109 -11.44 -14.67 -11.29
CA ARG A 109 -10.42 -13.70 -11.75
C ARG A 109 -10.04 -12.76 -10.62
N ALA A 110 -10.99 -12.12 -9.95
CA ALA A 110 -10.70 -11.21 -8.83
C ALA A 110 -9.90 -11.90 -7.71
N LEU A 111 -10.27 -13.13 -7.35
CA LEU A 111 -9.54 -13.96 -6.38
C LEU A 111 -8.11 -14.26 -6.84
N GLU A 112 -7.90 -14.57 -8.12
CA GLU A 112 -6.56 -14.85 -8.65
C GLU A 112 -5.60 -13.64 -8.55
N PHE A 113 -6.13 -12.41 -8.63
CA PHE A 113 -5.36 -11.19 -8.36
C PHE A 113 -5.08 -11.04 -6.86
N ASP A 114 -6.11 -11.22 -6.03
CA ASP A 114 -5.99 -11.10 -4.57
C ASP A 114 -5.03 -12.14 -3.98
N ASP A 115 -4.96 -13.34 -4.56
CA ASP A 115 -4.06 -14.43 -4.15
C ASP A 115 -2.57 -14.01 -4.25
N VAL A 116 -2.21 -13.18 -5.23
CA VAL A 116 -0.83 -12.68 -5.38
C VAL A 116 -0.45 -11.82 -4.18
N LEU A 117 -1.30 -10.83 -3.85
CA LEU A 117 -1.12 -9.96 -2.68
C LEU A 117 -1.18 -10.74 -1.37
N ASN A 118 -2.07 -11.74 -1.27
CA ASN A 118 -2.19 -12.55 -0.07
C ASN A 118 -0.94 -13.40 0.18
N ASN A 119 -0.33 -13.96 -0.87
CA ASN A 119 0.95 -14.67 -0.75
C ASN A 119 2.07 -13.74 -0.25
N GLN A 120 2.21 -12.56 -0.85
CA GLN A 120 3.19 -11.56 -0.40
C GLN A 120 2.95 -11.12 1.05
N ARG A 121 1.68 -10.89 1.42
CA ARG A 121 1.28 -10.56 2.79
C ARG A 121 1.69 -11.65 3.77
N ASN A 122 1.49 -12.92 3.43
CA ASN A 122 1.86 -14.04 4.29
C ASN A 122 3.38 -14.07 4.56
N VAL A 123 4.20 -13.74 3.55
CA VAL A 123 5.66 -13.62 3.72
C VAL A 123 5.98 -12.48 4.68
N ILE A 124 5.51 -11.27 4.39
CA ILE A 124 5.83 -10.07 5.18
C ILE A 124 5.31 -10.19 6.61
N TYR A 125 4.09 -10.68 6.81
CA TYR A 125 3.52 -10.87 8.14
C TYR A 125 4.22 -12.01 8.89
N GLY A 126 4.71 -13.02 8.16
CA GLY A 126 5.57 -14.07 8.70
C GLY A 126 6.87 -13.50 9.26
N GLU A 127 7.59 -12.70 8.48
CA GLU A 127 8.83 -12.03 8.93
C GLU A 127 8.56 -11.08 10.10
N ARG A 128 7.53 -10.24 9.99
CA ARG A 128 7.11 -9.32 11.06
C ARG A 128 6.81 -10.07 12.36
N HIS A 129 6.14 -11.22 12.27
CA HIS A 129 5.85 -12.05 13.44
C HIS A 129 7.12 -12.65 14.05
N LYS A 130 8.08 -13.11 13.23
CA LYS A 130 9.37 -13.62 13.72
C LYS A 130 10.13 -12.54 14.50
N ILE A 131 10.17 -11.31 13.99
CA ILE A 131 10.83 -10.16 14.64
C ILE A 131 10.18 -9.86 16.01
N LEU A 132 8.85 -9.89 16.08
CA LEU A 132 8.11 -9.66 17.31
C LEU A 132 8.28 -10.80 18.33
N ALA A 133 8.36 -12.05 17.87
CA ALA A 133 8.35 -13.23 18.74
C ALA A 133 9.74 -13.66 19.22
N LYS A 134 10.76 -13.70 18.34
CA LYS A 134 12.09 -14.22 18.68
C LYS A 134 12.94 -13.24 19.49
N GLY A 135 12.68 -11.94 19.38
CA GLY A 135 13.40 -10.91 20.12
C GLY A 135 14.79 -10.59 19.58
N ASP A 136 15.55 -11.62 19.17
CA ASP A 136 16.86 -11.49 18.54
C ASP A 136 16.75 -11.55 17.01
N VAL A 137 17.28 -10.51 16.38
CA VAL A 137 17.28 -10.27 14.93
C VAL A 137 18.68 -9.82 14.46
N ARG A 138 19.70 -10.05 15.29
CA ARG A 138 21.09 -9.66 15.04
C ARG A 138 21.57 -10.12 13.68
N GLU A 139 21.47 -11.42 13.44
CA GLU A 139 21.95 -12.10 12.23
C GLU A 139 21.34 -11.46 10.98
N THR A 140 20.02 -11.24 10.97
CA THR A 140 19.33 -10.59 9.86
C THR A 140 19.83 -9.18 9.57
N VAL A 141 20.18 -8.41 10.60
CA VAL A 141 20.71 -7.05 10.44
C VAL A 141 22.14 -7.08 9.90
N ILE A 142 22.97 -8.01 10.37
CA ILE A 142 24.33 -8.20 9.87
C ILE A 142 24.30 -8.63 8.41
N ASP A 143 23.45 -9.60 8.05
CA ASP A 143 23.26 -10.05 6.67
C ASP A 143 22.91 -8.86 5.76
N TYR A 144 21.98 -7.99 6.17
CA TYR A 144 21.64 -6.79 5.38
C TYR A 144 22.80 -5.80 5.24
N LEU A 145 23.67 -5.69 6.24
CA LEU A 145 24.87 -4.86 6.16
C LEU A 145 25.89 -5.47 5.19
N HIS A 146 26.14 -6.78 5.28
CA HIS A 146 27.03 -7.52 4.39
C HIS A 146 26.55 -7.44 2.94
N ASP A 147 25.26 -7.69 2.68
CA ASP A 147 24.67 -7.57 1.34
C ASP A 147 24.83 -6.14 0.79
N ALA A 148 24.57 -5.12 1.61
CA ALA A 148 24.68 -3.72 1.18
C ALA A 148 26.12 -3.30 0.83
N VAL A 149 27.13 -3.83 1.53
CA VAL A 149 28.53 -3.55 1.19
C VAL A 149 29.04 -4.43 0.05
N ALA A 150 28.53 -5.66 -0.10
CA ALA A 150 28.83 -6.52 -1.23
C ALA A 150 28.34 -5.89 -2.54
N ASP A 151 27.11 -5.37 -2.57
CA ASP A 151 26.57 -4.61 -3.70
C ASP A 151 27.44 -3.38 -4.04
N LEU A 152 27.98 -2.71 -3.02
CA LEU A 152 28.88 -1.56 -3.20
C LEU A 152 30.23 -1.98 -3.78
N VAL A 153 30.80 -3.09 -3.32
CA VAL A 153 32.04 -3.66 -3.88
C VAL A 153 31.80 -4.05 -5.33
N ASP A 154 30.72 -4.78 -5.63
CA ASP A 154 30.39 -5.23 -6.98
C ASP A 154 30.22 -4.06 -7.97
N GLY A 155 29.57 -2.98 -7.53
CA GLY A 155 29.43 -1.76 -8.32
C GLY A 155 30.73 -0.97 -8.52
N SER A 156 31.67 -1.04 -7.57
CA SER A 156 32.94 -0.30 -7.62
C SER A 156 34.07 -1.11 -8.27
N VAL A 157 33.94 -2.43 -8.33
CA VAL A 157 34.97 -3.41 -8.70
C VAL A 157 34.45 -4.33 -9.80
N SER A 158 34.05 -3.71 -10.91
CA SER A 158 33.53 -4.44 -12.09
C SER A 158 34.63 -4.99 -13.01
N SER A 159 35.86 -4.44 -12.95
CA SER A 159 36.99 -4.89 -13.76
C SER A 159 37.82 -5.96 -13.02
N PRO A 160 38.34 -6.99 -13.70
CA PRO A 160 39.32 -7.91 -13.13
C PRO A 160 40.66 -7.24 -12.79
N ASP A 161 40.96 -6.08 -13.40
CA ASP A 161 42.22 -5.35 -13.19
C ASP A 161 42.09 -4.39 -11.98
N PRO A 162 42.92 -4.54 -10.93
CA PRO A 162 42.92 -3.65 -9.77
C PRO A 162 43.13 -2.17 -10.08
N ASP A 163 43.85 -1.85 -11.16
CA ASP A 163 44.11 -0.46 -11.56
C ASP A 163 42.84 0.26 -12.07
N ASP A 164 41.83 -0.50 -12.50
CA ASP A 164 40.55 0.02 -12.99
C ASP A 164 39.48 0.15 -11.88
N TRP A 165 39.80 -0.20 -10.63
CA TRP A 165 38.83 -0.17 -9.53
C TRP A 165 38.52 1.25 -9.08
N ASP A 166 37.24 1.57 -8.91
CA ASP A 166 36.81 2.85 -8.34
C ASP A 166 36.80 2.80 -6.81
N LEU A 167 38.00 2.70 -6.22
CA LEU A 167 38.19 2.68 -4.78
C LEU A 167 37.73 3.97 -4.10
N ALA A 168 37.67 5.10 -4.83
CA ALA A 168 37.19 6.35 -4.30
C ALA A 168 35.68 6.30 -4.01
N THR A 169 34.89 5.76 -4.94
CA THR A 169 33.46 5.51 -4.75
C THR A 169 33.20 4.49 -3.65
N LEU A 170 33.99 3.40 -3.61
CA LEU A 170 33.90 2.40 -2.55
C LEU A 170 34.13 3.00 -1.15
N VAL A 171 35.23 3.73 -0.97
CA VAL A 171 35.57 4.38 0.31
C VAL A 171 34.49 5.37 0.74
N ALA A 172 33.99 6.19 -0.18
CA ALA A 172 32.92 7.15 0.12
C ALA A 172 31.62 6.44 0.53
N GLY A 173 31.23 5.38 -0.19
CA GLY A 173 30.04 4.58 0.11
C GLY A 173 30.14 3.85 1.45
N LEU A 174 31.29 3.23 1.74
CA LEU A 174 31.55 2.55 3.00
C LEU A 174 31.58 3.53 4.17
N GLY A 175 32.24 4.67 4.01
CA GLY A 175 32.25 5.73 5.03
C GLY A 175 30.84 6.20 5.36
N ALA A 176 29.98 6.35 4.34
CA ALA A 176 28.58 6.67 4.53
C ALA A 176 27.83 5.55 5.28
N ILE A 177 27.85 4.30 4.80
CA ILE A 177 27.12 3.17 5.40
C ILE A 177 27.56 2.94 6.85
N LEU A 178 28.86 2.88 7.08
CA LEU A 178 29.45 2.55 8.37
C LEU A 178 29.46 3.73 9.35
N GLY A 179 29.13 4.94 8.90
CA GLY A 179 29.20 6.14 9.73
C GLY A 179 30.64 6.52 10.12
N ARG A 180 31.63 6.05 9.35
CA ARG A 180 33.07 6.22 9.57
C ARG A 180 33.71 7.09 8.49
N SER A 181 32.96 8.10 8.04
CA SER A 181 33.44 9.08 7.05
C SER A 181 34.69 9.78 7.56
N GLY A 182 35.85 9.43 7.00
CA GLY A 182 37.16 9.97 7.37
C GLY A 182 38.14 8.94 7.93
N ASP A 183 37.66 7.85 8.53
CA ASP A 183 38.51 6.76 9.04
C ASP A 183 38.89 5.78 7.93
N ILE A 184 37.94 5.54 7.03
CA ILE A 184 38.14 4.68 5.86
C ILE A 184 38.71 5.56 4.76
N THR A 185 39.93 5.24 4.33
CA THR A 185 40.65 5.98 3.28
C THR A 185 41.13 4.99 2.21
N LEU A 186 41.66 5.52 1.10
CA LEU A 186 42.29 4.67 0.07
C LEU A 186 43.45 3.83 0.65
N GLU A 187 44.12 4.34 1.68
CA GLU A 187 45.20 3.63 2.37
C GLU A 187 44.71 2.39 3.12
N THR A 188 43.44 2.37 3.55
CA THR A 188 42.83 1.20 4.21
C THR A 188 42.83 -0.04 3.31
N PHE A 189 42.83 0.17 1.99
CA PHE A 189 42.79 -0.89 0.99
C PHE A 189 44.10 -0.99 0.18
N ALA A 190 45.17 -0.30 0.61
CA ALA A 190 46.44 -0.34 -0.09
C ALA A 190 47.07 -1.74 -0.07
N GLY A 191 47.49 -2.22 -1.24
CA GLY A 191 48.13 -3.54 -1.41
C GLY A 191 47.16 -4.72 -1.48
N ILE A 192 45.86 -4.45 -1.67
CA ILE A 192 44.86 -5.47 -1.97
C ILE A 192 44.69 -5.53 -3.48
N ASP A 193 45.11 -6.65 -4.07
CA ASP A 193 45.15 -6.84 -5.53
C ASP A 193 44.11 -7.89 -5.99
N SER A 194 43.29 -8.39 -5.06
CA SER A 194 42.28 -9.44 -5.26
C SER A 194 40.91 -8.96 -4.79
N ARG A 195 39.87 -9.19 -5.60
CA ARG A 195 38.49 -8.88 -5.24
C ARG A 195 38.03 -9.64 -3.99
N ASP A 196 38.48 -10.88 -3.83
CA ASP A 196 38.12 -11.71 -2.68
C ASP A 196 38.71 -11.13 -1.38
N ASP A 197 39.98 -10.69 -1.43
CA ASP A 197 40.65 -10.06 -0.30
C ASP A 197 40.02 -8.70 0.04
N LEU A 198 39.61 -7.95 -0.98
CA LEU A 198 38.87 -6.69 -0.79
C LEU A 198 37.53 -6.93 -0.12
N SER A 199 36.76 -7.91 -0.59
CA SER A 199 35.44 -8.26 -0.05
C SER A 199 35.57 -8.70 1.41
N ALA A 200 36.51 -9.60 1.72
CA ALA A 200 36.79 -10.04 3.08
C ALA A 200 37.23 -8.88 3.99
N LYS A 201 38.03 -7.93 3.47
CA LYS A 201 38.42 -6.74 4.23
C LYS A 201 37.23 -5.85 4.54
N VAL A 202 36.32 -5.66 3.59
CA VAL A 202 35.11 -4.86 3.74
C VAL A 202 34.14 -5.51 4.73
N GLU A 203 33.90 -6.81 4.64
CA GLU A 203 33.11 -7.58 5.62
C GLU A 203 33.67 -7.44 7.03
N THR A 204 34.99 -7.55 7.20
CA THR A 204 35.65 -7.35 8.49
C THR A 204 35.38 -5.95 9.05
N LEU A 205 35.41 -4.91 8.20
CA LEU A 205 35.12 -3.54 8.63
C LEU A 205 33.65 -3.37 9.06
N VAL A 206 32.71 -4.06 8.42
CA VAL A 206 31.30 -4.09 8.85
C VAL A 206 31.20 -4.71 10.23
N ASP A 207 31.78 -5.89 10.42
CA ASP A 207 31.70 -6.64 11.68
C ASP A 207 32.31 -5.86 12.83
N GLU A 208 33.50 -5.28 12.64
CA GLU A 208 34.17 -4.43 13.63
C GLU A 208 33.29 -3.22 14.01
N THR A 209 32.66 -2.58 13.03
CA THR A 209 31.83 -1.40 13.27
C THR A 209 30.53 -1.77 13.99
N TYR A 210 29.91 -2.89 13.62
CA TYR A 210 28.71 -3.39 14.25
C TYR A 210 28.98 -3.82 15.70
N GLU A 211 30.04 -4.58 15.96
CA GLU A 211 30.46 -5.00 17.30
C GLU A 211 30.79 -3.79 18.19
N ALA A 212 31.50 -2.78 17.67
CA ALA A 212 31.80 -1.57 18.42
C ALA A 212 30.53 -0.80 18.81
N ARG A 213 29.54 -0.75 17.91
CA ARG A 213 28.23 -0.15 18.19
C ARG A 213 27.47 -0.95 19.25
N GLU A 214 27.43 -2.27 19.13
CA GLU A 214 26.76 -3.14 20.09
C GLU A 214 27.37 -2.99 21.49
N ALA A 215 28.70 -3.00 21.59
CA ALA A 215 29.43 -2.77 22.84
C ALA A 215 29.13 -1.40 23.47
N ALA A 216 28.95 -0.35 22.66
CA ALA A 216 28.64 0.99 23.14
C ALA A 216 27.20 1.14 23.65
N LEU A 217 26.24 0.44 23.05
CA LEU A 217 24.81 0.54 23.39
C LEU A 217 24.35 -0.48 24.44
N GLY A 218 25.06 -1.61 24.54
CA GLY A 218 24.65 -2.78 25.30
C GLY A 218 23.64 -3.64 24.56
N ASP A 219 23.62 -4.95 24.87
CA ASP A 219 22.84 -5.96 24.14
C ASP A 219 21.34 -5.66 24.13
N GLU A 220 20.71 -5.44 25.29
CA GLU A 220 19.26 -5.19 25.39
C GLU A 220 18.80 -4.00 24.53
N THR A 221 19.55 -2.89 24.61
CA THR A 221 19.27 -1.68 23.82
C THR A 221 19.50 -1.93 22.33
N SER A 222 20.56 -2.64 21.94
CA SER A 222 20.82 -2.95 20.53
C SER A 222 19.70 -3.79 19.93
N ARG A 223 19.27 -4.88 20.59
CA ARG A 223 18.16 -5.72 20.13
C ARG A 223 16.84 -4.96 20.06
N ALA A 224 16.59 -4.04 20.99
CA ALA A 224 15.40 -3.19 20.95
C ALA A 224 15.41 -2.26 19.72
N ILE A 225 16.55 -1.64 19.41
CA ILE A 225 16.70 -0.74 18.26
C ILE A 225 16.59 -1.48 16.95
N GLU A 226 17.24 -2.63 16.82
CA GLU A 226 17.19 -3.44 15.61
C GLU A 226 15.77 -3.88 15.28
N ARG A 227 15.04 -4.40 16.28
CA ARG A 227 13.63 -4.75 16.11
C ARG A 227 12.78 -3.55 15.74
N TRP A 228 12.96 -2.43 16.43
CA TRP A 228 12.20 -1.22 16.16
C TRP A 228 12.47 -0.71 14.74
N LEU A 229 13.73 -0.67 14.31
CA LEU A 229 14.13 -0.23 12.98
C LEU A 229 13.56 -1.17 11.91
N LEU A 230 13.77 -2.48 12.05
CA LEU A 230 13.24 -3.47 11.10
C LEU A 230 11.72 -3.36 10.96
N LEU A 231 10.98 -3.35 12.08
CA LEU A 231 9.53 -3.26 12.05
C LEU A 231 9.06 -1.96 11.40
N ARG A 232 9.69 -0.83 11.75
CA ARG A 232 9.34 0.47 11.18
C ARG A 232 9.59 0.50 9.67
N THR A 233 10.76 0.04 9.23
CA THR A 233 11.15 0.04 7.82
C THR A 233 10.28 -0.91 7.00
N ILE A 234 10.01 -2.13 7.51
CA ILE A 234 9.09 -3.08 6.88
C ILE A 234 7.69 -2.47 6.76
N ASP A 235 7.16 -1.88 7.84
CA ASP A 235 5.79 -1.32 7.84
C ASP A 235 5.68 -0.15 6.86
N THR A 236 6.69 0.73 6.75
CA THR A 236 6.71 1.83 5.76
C THR A 236 6.72 1.30 4.32
N HIS A 237 7.69 0.45 3.97
CA HIS A 237 7.81 -0.07 2.60
C HIS A 237 6.64 -0.96 2.19
N TRP A 238 6.06 -1.70 3.14
CA TRP A 238 4.87 -2.51 2.87
C TRP A 238 3.64 -1.66 2.53
N ILE A 239 3.44 -0.51 3.19
CA ILE A 239 2.34 0.41 2.87
C ILE A 239 2.52 0.99 1.46
N ASP A 240 3.74 1.39 1.12
CA ASP A 240 4.06 1.91 -0.21
C ASP A 240 3.86 0.84 -1.29
N HIS A 241 4.28 -0.40 -1.02
CA HIS A 241 4.04 -1.55 -1.90
C HIS A 241 2.56 -1.84 -2.10
N LEU A 242 1.74 -1.82 -1.04
CA LEU A 242 0.29 -1.99 -1.17
C LEU A 242 -0.33 -0.92 -2.06
N THR A 243 0.14 0.32 -1.97
CA THR A 243 -0.32 1.41 -2.84
C THR A 243 0.08 1.16 -4.30
N ALA A 244 1.34 0.81 -4.54
CA ALA A 244 1.84 0.50 -5.89
C ALA A 244 1.11 -0.70 -6.51
N MET A 245 0.74 -1.70 -5.71
CA MET A 245 0.01 -2.88 -6.16
C MET A 245 -1.44 -2.60 -6.54
N GLU A 246 -2.09 -1.63 -5.88
CA GLU A 246 -3.42 -1.16 -6.25
C GLU A 246 -3.37 -0.41 -7.58
N GLU A 247 -2.43 0.53 -7.73
CA GLU A 247 -2.21 1.25 -8.99
C GLU A 247 -1.89 0.30 -10.16
N LEU A 248 -1.04 -0.70 -9.92
CA LEU A 248 -0.73 -1.74 -10.88
C LEU A 248 -2.00 -2.52 -11.29
N ARG A 249 -2.85 -2.87 -10.32
CA ARG A 249 -4.09 -3.62 -10.58
C ARG A 249 -5.07 -2.82 -11.44
N GLU A 250 -5.21 -1.52 -11.20
CA GLU A 250 -6.06 -0.65 -12.02
C GLU A 250 -5.50 -0.50 -13.45
N GLY A 251 -4.17 -0.35 -13.58
CA GLY A 251 -3.49 -0.11 -14.86
C GLY A 251 -3.30 -1.35 -15.75
N ILE A 252 -3.25 -2.56 -15.17
CA ILE A 252 -2.83 -3.77 -15.91
C ILE A 252 -3.76 -4.14 -17.06
N TYR A 253 -5.03 -3.76 -17.00
CA TYR A 253 -5.99 -4.02 -18.08
C TYR A 253 -5.62 -3.32 -19.39
N LEU A 254 -4.83 -2.24 -19.34
CA LEU A 254 -4.29 -1.59 -20.53
C LEU A 254 -3.28 -2.49 -21.28
N ARG A 255 -2.59 -3.41 -20.58
CA ARG A 255 -1.70 -4.39 -21.24
C ARG A 255 -2.46 -5.46 -22.03
N GLY A 256 -3.74 -5.65 -21.74
CA GLY A 256 -4.63 -6.53 -22.50
C GLY A 256 -4.76 -6.12 -23.98
N TYR A 257 -4.54 -4.84 -24.32
CA TYR A 257 -4.49 -4.38 -25.72
C TYR A 257 -3.32 -4.98 -26.51
N GLY A 258 -2.25 -5.41 -25.83
CA GLY A 258 -1.10 -6.07 -26.42
C GLY A 258 -1.23 -7.59 -26.55
N GLN A 259 -2.45 -8.15 -26.41
CA GLN A 259 -2.72 -9.61 -26.43
C GLN A 259 -1.99 -10.41 -25.33
N GLN A 260 -1.51 -9.76 -24.28
CA GLN A 260 -0.98 -10.42 -23.09
C GLN A 260 -2.10 -10.68 -22.09
N ASP A 261 -2.07 -11.83 -21.40
CA ASP A 261 -3.00 -12.08 -20.30
C ASP A 261 -2.68 -11.12 -19.14
N PRO A 262 -3.62 -10.24 -18.74
CA PRO A 262 -3.39 -9.27 -17.67
C PRO A 262 -2.98 -9.92 -16.35
N LEU A 263 -3.47 -11.14 -16.05
CA LEU A 263 -3.12 -11.83 -14.80
C LEU A 263 -1.65 -12.26 -14.79
N VAL A 264 -1.13 -12.70 -15.94
CA VAL A 264 0.28 -13.12 -16.05
C VAL A 264 1.19 -11.90 -15.97
N ALA A 265 0.84 -10.81 -16.66
CA ALA A 265 1.58 -9.55 -16.56
C ALA A 265 1.58 -9.02 -15.12
N TYR A 266 0.42 -9.01 -14.46
CA TYR A 266 0.29 -8.62 -13.06
C TYR A 266 1.20 -9.44 -12.14
N LYS A 267 1.20 -10.77 -12.26
CA LYS A 267 2.04 -11.64 -11.43
C LYS A 267 3.54 -11.34 -11.60
N ASN A 268 3.98 -11.08 -12.83
CA ASN A 268 5.37 -10.77 -13.12
C ASN A 268 5.77 -9.41 -12.53
N GLU A 269 4.99 -8.36 -12.79
CA GLU A 269 5.25 -7.01 -12.28
C GLU A 269 5.14 -6.95 -10.75
N ALA A 270 4.15 -7.62 -10.17
CA ALA A 270 3.98 -7.74 -8.73
C ALA A 270 5.18 -8.41 -8.06
N ARG A 271 5.82 -9.39 -8.73
CA ARG A 271 7.04 -10.01 -8.24
C ARG A 271 8.20 -9.03 -8.25
N THR A 272 8.40 -8.30 -9.36
CA THR A 272 9.41 -7.25 -9.44
C THR A 272 9.24 -6.20 -8.34
N PHE A 273 8.02 -5.69 -8.12
CA PHE A 273 7.75 -4.71 -7.06
C PHE A 273 8.03 -5.28 -5.66
N PHE A 274 7.71 -6.55 -5.44
CA PHE A 274 7.99 -7.20 -4.16
C PHE A 274 9.49 -7.36 -3.92
N ASP A 275 10.24 -7.81 -4.92
CA ASP A 275 11.70 -7.95 -4.83
C ASP A 275 12.38 -6.58 -4.63
N GLU A 276 11.91 -5.54 -5.33
CA GLU A 276 12.37 -4.16 -5.12
C GLU A 276 12.08 -3.65 -3.70
N MET A 277 10.89 -3.94 -3.17
CA MET A 277 10.51 -3.57 -1.80
C MET A 277 11.40 -4.29 -0.78
N THR A 278 11.66 -5.59 -0.92
CA THR A 278 12.55 -6.32 -0.01
C THR A 278 13.97 -5.77 -0.03
N ASN A 279 14.48 -5.41 -1.21
CA ASN A 279 15.81 -4.82 -1.34
C ASN A 279 15.87 -3.42 -0.71
N LYS A 280 14.83 -2.60 -0.89
CA LYS A 280 14.73 -1.29 -0.22
C LYS A 280 14.69 -1.41 1.30
N ILE A 281 14.01 -2.42 1.83
CA ILE A 281 13.99 -2.69 3.27
C ILE A 281 15.40 -3.00 3.77
N ALA A 282 16.11 -3.93 3.12
CA ALA A 282 17.48 -4.30 3.51
C ALA A 282 18.42 -3.09 3.44
N TYR A 283 18.38 -2.36 2.33
CA TYR A 283 19.18 -1.16 2.10
C TYR A 283 18.95 -0.07 3.15
N ASP A 284 17.69 0.27 3.44
CA ASP A 284 17.35 1.33 4.39
C ASP A 284 17.74 0.94 5.82
N VAL A 285 17.62 -0.34 6.18
CA VAL A 285 18.11 -0.85 7.46
C VAL A 285 19.63 -0.70 7.54
N ALA A 286 20.37 -1.15 6.53
CA ALA A 286 21.83 -1.06 6.48
C ALA A 286 22.34 0.39 6.57
N GLN A 287 21.71 1.32 5.84
CA GLN A 287 22.06 2.75 5.85
C GLN A 287 21.78 3.45 7.19
N THR A 288 20.82 2.93 7.97
CA THR A 288 20.32 3.61 9.15
C THR A 288 20.88 3.03 10.44
N ILE A 289 21.02 1.70 10.54
CA ILE A 289 21.28 1.02 11.82
C ILE A 289 22.56 1.51 12.50
N LEU A 290 23.65 1.66 11.74
CA LEU A 290 24.95 2.09 12.27
C LEU A 290 25.00 3.60 12.61
N ARG A 291 24.07 4.40 12.08
CA ARG A 291 24.00 5.85 12.34
C ARG A 291 23.09 6.21 13.51
N ILE A 292 22.28 5.28 14.02
CA ILE A 292 21.42 5.53 15.18
C ILE A 292 22.28 5.67 16.42
N SER A 293 22.38 6.90 16.94
CA SER A 293 22.89 7.17 18.28
C SER A 293 21.74 7.23 19.28
N VAL A 294 21.83 6.43 20.34
CA VAL A 294 20.90 6.53 21.47
C VAL A 294 21.32 7.71 22.31
N ARG A 295 20.50 8.75 22.31
CA ARG A 295 20.65 9.85 23.26
C ARG A 295 20.11 9.35 24.60
N THR A 296 20.98 9.26 25.59
CA THR A 296 20.52 9.01 26.96
C THR A 296 19.72 10.23 27.44
N ALA A 297 18.74 10.00 28.32
CA ALA A 297 17.93 11.08 28.89
C ALA A 297 18.81 12.15 29.57
N GLU A 298 19.91 11.73 30.20
CA GLU A 298 20.89 12.62 30.82
C GLU A 298 21.66 13.49 29.81
N GLN A 299 22.02 12.95 28.63
CA GLN A 299 22.67 13.72 27.57
C GLN A 299 21.70 14.72 26.92
N ALA A 300 20.44 14.35 26.72
CA ALA A 300 19.41 15.26 26.22
C ALA A 300 19.16 16.41 27.21
N GLU A 301 19.10 16.11 28.52
CA GLU A 301 18.90 17.11 29.57
C GLU A 301 20.13 18.02 29.76
N GLN A 302 21.35 17.51 29.57
CA GLN A 302 22.60 18.29 29.63
C GLN A 302 22.73 19.26 28.44
N GLU A 303 22.35 18.85 27.23
CA GLU A 303 22.35 19.74 26.07
C GLU A 303 21.22 20.76 26.13
N GLU A 304 20.04 20.40 26.64
CA GLU A 304 18.95 21.35 26.86
C GLU A 304 19.35 22.39 27.94
N LYS A 305 20.07 21.96 28.98
CA LYS A 305 20.70 22.87 29.97
C LYS A 305 21.84 23.71 29.38
N ALA A 306 22.63 23.16 28.45
CA ALA A 306 23.71 23.89 27.77
C ALA A 306 23.18 24.90 26.73
N ALA A 307 22.08 24.55 26.04
CA ALA A 307 21.37 25.44 25.11
C ALA A 307 20.53 26.50 25.84
N ALA A 308 20.12 26.23 27.09
CA ALA A 308 19.45 27.19 27.97
C ALA A 308 20.42 28.07 28.79
N ALA A 309 21.73 27.86 28.70
CA ALA A 309 22.71 28.74 29.33
C ALA A 309 22.78 30.09 28.58
N PRO A 310 22.77 31.25 29.26
CA PRO A 310 22.87 32.54 28.59
C PRO A 310 24.23 32.64 27.88
N ALA A 311 24.21 32.91 26.57
CA ALA A 311 25.41 33.30 25.85
C ALA A 311 25.86 34.69 26.33
N ASP A 312 26.66 34.73 27.40
CA ASP A 312 27.35 35.94 27.83
C ASP A 312 28.42 36.30 26.80
N GLY A 313 28.09 37.28 25.95
CA GLY A 313 29.09 38.00 25.15
C GLY A 313 28.76 38.11 23.66
N ALA A 314 27.74 38.88 23.30
CA ALA A 314 27.69 39.53 22.00
C ALA A 314 27.32 41.02 22.17
N PRO A 315 28.16 41.96 21.70
CA PRO A 315 27.96 43.39 21.93
C PRO A 315 26.82 43.93 21.07
N GLN A 316 25.95 44.72 21.68
CA GLN A 316 24.92 45.49 20.97
C GLN A 316 25.58 46.48 20.01
N ARG A 317 25.42 46.26 18.70
CA ARG A 317 25.71 47.27 17.68
C ARG A 317 24.42 47.99 17.29
N ASN A 318 24.25 49.17 17.87
CA ASN A 318 23.49 50.26 17.28
C ASN A 318 24.08 50.62 15.92
N VAL A 319 23.28 50.63 14.86
CA VAL A 319 23.65 51.31 13.61
C VAL A 319 22.50 52.21 13.16
N THR A 320 22.73 53.50 13.38
CA THR A 320 21.96 54.66 12.92
C THR A 320 22.40 55.00 11.49
N THR A 321 21.41 55.18 10.59
CA THR A 321 21.33 56.09 9.42
C THR A 321 22.58 56.42 8.56
N GLY A 322 22.40 56.36 7.22
CA GLY A 322 22.90 57.43 6.33
C GLY A 322 23.48 57.05 4.96
N THR A 323 22.59 56.94 3.95
CA THR A 323 22.65 57.49 2.57
C THR A 323 23.90 57.43 1.65
N ASN A 324 23.60 57.00 0.41
CA ASN A 324 24.11 57.34 -0.94
C ASN A 324 25.39 56.68 -1.50
N TRP A 325 25.25 55.95 -2.63
CA TRP A 325 25.50 56.48 -3.99
C TRP A 325 25.06 55.53 -5.11
N ASN A 326 24.83 56.11 -6.29
CA ASN A 326 24.24 55.58 -7.53
C ASN A 326 25.05 54.47 -8.23
N ASP A 327 24.35 53.53 -8.87
CA ASP A 327 24.75 52.95 -10.16
C ASP A 327 23.50 52.58 -11.00
N PRO A 328 23.32 53.08 -12.23
CA PRO A 328 22.19 52.79 -13.10
C PRO A 328 22.57 51.81 -14.23
N ASN A 329 22.27 50.52 -14.08
CA ASN A 329 22.05 49.59 -15.22
C ASN A 329 21.64 48.18 -14.73
N GLY A 330 20.44 47.72 -15.08
CA GLY A 330 20.05 46.30 -14.98
C GLY A 330 18.61 46.04 -14.52
N PRO A 331 17.77 45.32 -15.29
CA PRO A 331 16.33 45.29 -15.06
C PRO A 331 15.89 44.23 -14.02
N GLY A 332 15.22 44.72 -12.98
CA GLY A 332 13.91 44.25 -12.53
C GLY A 332 13.74 42.81 -12.07
N SER A 333 13.97 42.56 -10.78
CA SER A 333 13.23 41.55 -10.01
C SER A 333 12.82 42.17 -8.67
N PRO A 334 11.52 42.22 -8.31
CA PRO A 334 11.09 42.82 -7.06
C PRO A 334 11.52 41.94 -5.86
N PRO A 335 12.03 42.53 -4.77
CA PRO A 335 12.32 41.78 -3.55
C PRO A 335 11.00 41.27 -2.95
N SER A 336 10.97 39.97 -2.64
CA SER A 336 9.83 39.29 -2.02
C SER A 336 9.46 39.97 -0.69
N PRO A 337 8.19 40.37 -0.47
CA PRO A 337 7.78 40.93 0.80
C PRO A 337 7.82 39.84 1.88
N ASN A 338 8.53 40.16 2.96
CA ASN A 338 8.62 39.38 4.19
C ASN A 338 7.20 38.99 4.65
N ARG A 339 6.78 37.73 4.41
CA ARG A 339 5.45 37.25 4.80
C ARG A 339 5.44 37.01 6.31
N PRO A 340 4.52 37.61 7.08
CA PRO A 340 4.38 37.27 8.50
C PRO A 340 4.05 35.78 8.62
N GLY A 341 4.61 35.08 9.61
CA GLY A 341 4.23 33.70 9.94
C GLY A 341 2.85 33.64 10.63
N PRO A 342 2.30 32.43 10.86
CA PRO A 342 1.03 32.27 11.56
C PRO A 342 1.09 32.84 12.99
N PRO A 343 0.07 33.61 13.43
CA PRO A 343 0.03 34.16 14.78
C PRO A 343 -0.14 33.06 15.84
N SER A 344 0.40 33.29 17.03
CA SER A 344 0.31 32.37 18.18
C SER A 344 -1.12 32.24 18.75
N GLN A 345 -2.02 33.17 18.41
CA GLN A 345 -3.44 33.09 18.75
C GLN A 345 -4.24 32.38 17.65
N LYS A 346 -5.14 31.48 18.06
CA LYS A 346 -6.06 30.79 17.15
C LYS A 346 -6.96 31.80 16.44
N LEU A 347 -6.75 31.96 15.13
CA LEU A 347 -7.61 32.77 14.27
C LEU A 347 -8.99 32.12 14.13
N GLY A 348 -10.04 32.93 14.27
CA GLY A 348 -11.40 32.52 13.99
C GLY A 348 -11.61 32.26 12.50
N ARG A 349 -12.53 31.35 12.17
CA ARG A 349 -12.78 30.85 10.80
C ARG A 349 -13.09 31.97 9.78
N ASN A 350 -13.59 33.12 10.23
CA ASN A 350 -13.94 34.27 9.38
C ASN A 350 -12.96 35.45 9.46
N ASP A 351 -11.90 35.35 10.27
CA ASP A 351 -10.93 36.43 10.48
C ASP A 351 -10.01 36.63 9.26
N PRO A 352 -9.39 37.81 9.09
CA PRO A 352 -8.41 38.05 8.03
C PRO A 352 -7.24 37.07 8.13
N CYS A 353 -6.81 36.52 7.00
CA CYS A 353 -5.71 35.56 6.98
C CYS A 353 -4.37 36.25 7.25
N TRP A 354 -3.54 35.62 8.09
CA TRP A 354 -2.24 36.14 8.53
C TRP A 354 -1.22 36.36 7.41
N CYS A 355 -1.39 35.72 6.25
CA CYS A 355 -0.50 35.86 5.10
C CYS A 355 -0.63 37.21 4.35
N GLY A 356 -1.46 38.14 4.85
CA GLY A 356 -1.67 39.46 4.23
C GLY A 356 -2.50 39.43 2.93
N SER A 357 -3.13 38.31 2.59
CA SER A 357 -3.88 38.15 1.33
C SER A 357 -5.21 38.91 1.25
N GLY A 358 -5.65 39.55 2.34
CA GLY A 358 -6.96 40.20 2.44
C GLY A 358 -8.16 39.25 2.46
N LYS A 359 -7.96 37.93 2.32
CA LYS A 359 -9.02 36.90 2.34
C LYS A 359 -9.29 36.42 3.77
N LYS A 360 -10.52 35.93 4.01
CA LYS A 360 -10.88 35.26 5.28
C LYS A 360 -10.11 33.94 5.44
N TYR A 361 -9.71 33.58 6.66
CA TYR A 361 -8.85 32.42 6.98
C TYR A 361 -9.35 31.11 6.36
N LYS A 362 -10.65 30.79 6.49
CA LYS A 362 -11.27 29.58 5.87
C LYS A 362 -11.17 29.47 4.35
N LYS A 363 -10.96 30.60 3.65
CA LYS A 363 -10.83 30.64 2.19
C LYS A 363 -9.37 30.70 1.72
N CYS A 364 -8.43 30.64 2.66
CA CYS A 364 -7.00 30.71 2.38
C CYS A 364 -6.27 29.54 3.06
N HIS A 365 -5.79 29.72 4.29
CA HIS A 365 -4.99 28.70 5.01
C HIS A 365 -5.80 27.85 6.02
N GLY A 366 -7.13 27.97 6.04
CA GLY A 366 -8.02 27.15 6.88
C GLY A 366 -8.80 26.10 6.08
N ARG A 367 -8.17 25.50 5.05
CA ARG A 367 -8.69 24.31 4.35
C ARG A 367 -8.33 23.04 5.09
#